data_AF-A0A1Q4H9T2-F1
#
_entry.id   AF-A0A1Q4H9T2-F1
#
_cell.length_a   1.000
_cell.length_b   1.000
_cell.length_c   1.000
_cell.angle_alpha   90.00
_cell.angle_beta   90.00
_cell.angle_gamma   90.00
#
_symmetry.space_group_name_H-M   'P 1'
#
loop_
_entity.id
_entity.type
_entity.pdbx_description
1 polymer ?
#
loop_
_entity_poly.entity_id
_entity_poly.type
_entity_poly.pdbx_seq_one_letter_code
_entity_poly.pdbx_strand_id
1 'polypeptide(L)'
;MAVLLLVLKVALVAFIVGGTAVLIVRAVRRSRANRLDPRWKGPRTQPGYEASAHGAKPNTPLPEWAYWDDEGEENGQGLRT
;
A
#
# COMPACT_ATOMS: atom_id res chain seq x y z
N MET A 1 39.41 6.34 24.85
CA MET A 1 38.36 7.10 24.12
C MET A 1 37.84 6.36 22.88
N ALA A 2 38.68 6.04 21.88
CA ALA A 2 38.22 5.40 20.63
C ALA A 2 37.52 4.04 20.84
N VAL A 3 38.08 3.16 21.66
CA VAL A 3 37.50 1.84 21.96
C VAL A 3 36.13 1.97 22.66
N LEU A 4 36.01 2.89 23.62
CA LEU A 4 34.75 3.15 24.32
C LEU A 4 33.65 3.62 23.36
N LEU A 5 33.98 4.54 22.45
CA LEU A 5 33.04 5.03 21.43
C LEU A 5 32.63 3.93 20.46
N LEU A 6 33.56 3.04 20.08
CA LEU A 6 33.28 1.89 19.23
C LEU A 6 32.27 0.95 19.92
N VAL A 7 32.54 0.60 21.18
CA VAL A 7 31.65 -0.27 21.97
C VAL A 7 30.26 0.36 22.10
N LEU A 8 30.18 1.65 22.43
CA LEU A 8 28.91 2.36 22.57
C LEU A 8 28.12 2.38 21.25
N LYS A 9 28.80 2.61 20.12
CA LYS A 9 28.18 2.62 18.80
C LYS A 9 27.61 1.24 18.44
N VAL A 10 28.37 0.17 18.67
CA VAL A 10 27.90 -1.20 18.42
C VAL A 10 26.72 -1.53 19.33
N ALA A 11 26.79 -1.17 20.61
CA ALA A 11 25.70 -1.37 21.55
C ALA A 11 24.43 -0.62 21.13
N LEU A 12 24.56 0.63 20.67
CA LEU A 12 23.43 1.43 20.18
C LEU A 12 22.79 0.79 18.95
N VAL A 13 23.59 0.33 17.98
CA VAL A 13 23.08 -0.35 16.78
C VAL A 13 22.35 -1.63 17.16
N ALA A 14 22.94 -2.46 18.03
CA ALA A 14 22.31 -3.69 18.50
C ALA A 14 20.98 -3.43 19.23
N PHE A 15 20.93 -2.38 20.06
CA PHE A 15 19.73 -1.97 20.76
C PHE A 15 18.62 -1.52 19.80
N ILE A 16 18.96 -0.69 18.81
CA ILE A 16 17.99 -0.22 17.81
C ILE A 16 17.46 -1.40 17.00
N VAL A 17 18.34 -2.24 16.45
CA VAL A 17 17.95 -3.39 15.63
C VAL A 17 17.08 -4.37 16.43
N GLY A 18 17.51 -4.71 17.65
CA GLY A 18 16.74 -5.59 18.54
C GLY A 18 15.38 -4.99 18.91
N GLY A 19 15.34 -3.71 19.28
CA GLY A 19 14.11 -3.00 19.62
C GLY A 19 13.14 -2.95 18.44
N THR A 20 13.61 -2.59 17.25
CA THR A 20 12.81 -2.57 16.02
C THR A 20 12.27 -3.95 15.69
N ALA A 21 13.08 -5.01 15.80
CA ALA A 21 12.63 -6.38 15.57
C ALA A 21 11.49 -6.78 16.54
N VAL A 22 11.62 -6.44 17.83
CA VAL A 22 10.57 -6.69 18.84
C VAL A 22 9.28 -5.94 18.50
N LEU A 23 9.38 -4.67 18.10
CA LEU A 23 8.21 -3.87 17.70
C LEU A 23 7.51 -4.46 16.47
N ILE A 24 8.27 -4.84 15.43
CA ILE A 24 7.73 -5.47 14.22
C ILE A 24 7.06 -6.79 14.57
N VAL A 25 7.71 -7.67 15.33
CA VAL A 25 7.14 -8.95 15.72
C VAL A 25 5.85 -8.75 16.53
N ARG A 26 5.83 -7.80 17.46
CA ARG A 26 4.63 -7.46 18.24
C ARG A 26 3.53 -6.91 17.33
N ALA A 27 3.84 -6.05 16.37
CA ALA A 27 2.89 -5.48 15.42
C ALA A 27 2.31 -6.56 14.50
N VAL A 28 3.15 -7.46 13.97
CA VAL A 28 2.73 -8.59 13.14
C VAL A 28 1.88 -9.57 13.94
N ARG A 29 2.29 -9.93 15.16
CA ARG A 29 1.49 -10.78 16.04
C ARG A 29 0.14 -10.15 16.37
N ARG A 30 0.10 -8.84 16.68
CA ARG A 30 -1.15 -8.12 16.92
C ARG A 30 -2.03 -8.06 15.65
N SER A 31 -1.42 -7.78 14.50
CA SER A 31 -2.11 -7.77 13.20
C SER A 31 -2.67 -9.14 12.86
N ARG A 32 -1.91 -10.22 13.07
CA ARG A 32 -2.38 -11.60 12.88
C ARG A 32 -3.43 -12.01 13.89
N ALA A 33 -3.24 -11.72 15.18
CA ALA A 33 -4.21 -12.02 16.22
C ALA A 33 -5.55 -11.34 15.94
N ASN A 34 -5.49 -10.10 15.47
CA ASN A 34 -6.66 -9.42 14.98
C ASN A 34 -7.14 -10.19 13.71
N ARG A 35 -6.34 -10.44 12.65
CA ARG A 35 -6.83 -11.00 11.36
C ARG A 35 -7.38 -12.42 11.48
N LEU A 36 -6.87 -13.17 12.46
CA LEU A 36 -7.26 -14.53 12.82
C LEU A 36 -8.34 -14.55 13.91
N ASP A 37 -8.78 -13.39 14.40
CA ASP A 37 -9.99 -13.31 15.20
C ASP A 37 -11.18 -13.62 14.27
N PRO A 38 -11.96 -14.69 14.51
CA PRO A 38 -13.18 -14.95 13.76
C PRO A 38 -14.18 -13.77 13.83
N ARG A 39 -14.03 -12.90 14.85
CA ARG A 39 -14.78 -11.64 15.01
C ARG A 39 -14.19 -10.45 14.27
N TRP A 40 -12.97 -10.51 13.71
CA TRP A 40 -12.53 -9.52 12.72
C TRP A 40 -13.34 -9.73 11.45
N LYS A 41 -14.53 -9.15 11.47
CA LYS A 41 -15.23 -8.76 10.27
C LYS A 41 -14.40 -7.62 9.68
N GLY A 42 -13.72 -7.88 8.56
CA GLY A 42 -13.47 -6.78 7.61
C GLY A 42 -14.80 -6.06 7.32
N PRO A 43 -14.86 -4.98 6.54
CA PRO A 43 -16.12 -4.31 6.22
C PRO A 43 -17.10 -5.24 5.44
N ARG A 44 -17.65 -6.27 6.11
CA ARG A 44 -18.52 -7.32 5.58
C ARG A 44 -19.92 -6.79 5.37
N THR A 45 -20.27 -5.70 6.04
CA THR A 45 -21.53 -4.99 5.89
C THR A 45 -21.38 -3.74 5.04
N GLN A 46 -20.22 -3.51 4.41
CA GLN A 46 -20.11 -2.41 3.46
C GLN A 46 -20.89 -2.81 2.20
N PRO A 47 -22.00 -2.12 1.87
CA PRO A 47 -22.81 -2.47 0.72
C PRO A 47 -21.92 -2.47 -0.53
N GLY A 48 -21.89 -3.59 -1.26
CA GLY A 48 -21.07 -3.74 -2.45
C GLY A 48 -19.63 -4.26 -2.24
N TYR A 49 -19.22 -4.64 -1.03
CA TYR A 49 -17.93 -5.33 -0.80
C TYR A 49 -17.79 -6.59 -1.67
N GLU A 50 -18.83 -7.42 -1.72
CA GLU A 50 -18.83 -8.66 -2.50
C GLU A 50 -18.75 -8.40 -4.00
N ALA A 51 -19.46 -7.38 -4.49
CA ALA A 51 -19.41 -6.97 -5.90
C ALA A 51 -18.03 -6.40 -6.28
N SER A 52 -17.38 -5.63 -5.40
CA SER A 52 -16.02 -5.12 -5.64
C SER A 52 -14.96 -6.22 -5.58
N ALA A 53 -15.09 -7.18 -4.65
CA ALA A 53 -14.13 -8.27 -4.50
C ALA A 53 -14.13 -9.24 -5.68
N HIS A 54 -15.29 -9.44 -6.32
CA HIS A 54 -15.45 -10.34 -7.46
C HIS A 54 -15.45 -9.62 -8.82
N GLY A 55 -15.16 -8.31 -8.84
CA GLY A 55 -15.22 -7.52 -10.07
C GLY A 55 -16.61 -7.49 -10.72
N ALA A 56 -17.66 -7.82 -9.97
CA ALA A 56 -19.05 -7.87 -10.43
C ALA A 56 -19.76 -6.50 -10.29
N LYS A 57 -18.99 -5.42 -10.11
CA LYS A 57 -19.51 -4.06 -10.19
C LYS A 57 -19.95 -3.81 -11.64
N PRO A 58 -21.18 -3.31 -11.87
CA PRO A 58 -21.54 -2.80 -13.18
C PRO A 58 -20.50 -1.78 -13.61
N ASN A 59 -20.13 -1.76 -14.90
CA ASN A 59 -19.30 -0.69 -15.42
C ASN A 59 -19.98 0.64 -15.09
N THR A 60 -19.37 1.41 -14.20
CA THR A 60 -19.77 2.81 -14.01
C THR A 60 -19.39 3.50 -15.30
N PRO A 61 -20.35 4.05 -16.07
CA PRO A 61 -20.02 4.76 -17.28
C PRO A 61 -19.01 5.83 -16.89
N LEU A 62 -17.89 5.87 -17.62
CA LEU A 62 -16.90 6.90 -17.39
C LEU A 62 -17.58 8.26 -17.65
N PRO A 63 -17.28 9.29 -16.85
CA PRO A 63 -17.79 10.63 -17.09
C PRO A 63 -17.34 11.16 -18.45
N GLU A 64 -18.08 12.12 -19.01
CA GLU A 64 -17.86 12.65 -20.36
C GLU A 64 -16.42 13.12 -20.62
N TRP A 65 -15.74 13.66 -19.60
CA TRP A 65 -14.34 14.09 -19.69
C TRP A 65 -13.34 12.95 -19.89
N ALA A 66 -13.71 11.70 -19.58
CA ALA A 66 -12.85 10.54 -19.79
C ALA A 66 -12.84 10.04 -21.25
N TYR A 67 -13.77 10.56 -22.07
CA TYR A 67 -13.81 10.37 -23.52
C TYR A 67 -13.46 11.65 -24.27
N TRP A 68 -12.98 12.68 -23.57
CA TRP A 68 -12.25 13.75 -24.24
C TRP A 68 -10.94 13.13 -24.70
N ASP A 69 -10.93 12.62 -25.93
CA ASP A 69 -9.68 12.45 -26.65
C ASP A 69 -8.98 13.81 -26.62
N ASP A 70 -7.69 13.81 -26.36
CA ASP A 70 -6.82 14.98 -26.53
C ASP A 70 -6.77 15.31 -28.04
N GLU A 71 -7.90 15.72 -28.63
CA GLU A 71 -8.03 16.29 -29.98
C GLU A 71 -7.39 17.69 -29.99
N GLY A 72 -6.09 17.71 -29.69
CA GLY A 72 -5.25 18.89 -29.55
C GLY A 72 -3.83 18.70 -30.08
N GLU A 73 -3.49 17.55 -30.67
CA GLU A 73 -2.24 17.36 -31.42
C GLU A 73 -2.49 17.13 -32.92
N GLU A 74 -3.37 17.91 -33.54
CA GLU A 74 -3.33 18.11 -35.00
C GLU A 74 -2.59 19.41 -35.31
N ASN A 75 -1.27 19.41 -35.17
CA ASN A 75 -0.37 20.32 -35.89
C ASN A 75 1.09 19.87 -35.76
N GLY A 76 1.51 18.95 -36.62
CA GLY A 76 2.88 18.45 -36.56
C GLY A 76 3.29 17.54 -37.71
N GLN A 77 3.20 18.02 -38.95
CA GLN A 77 4.06 17.66 -40.09
C GLN A 77 4.39 16.18 -40.34
N GLY A 78 3.93 15.65 -41.48
CA GLY A 78 4.60 14.49 -42.06
C GLY A 78 3.95 13.88 -43.29
N LEU A 79 4.09 14.54 -44.44
CA LEU A 79 4.08 13.86 -45.74
C LEU A 79 4.94 12.61 -45.67
N ARG A 80 4.43 11.47 -46.13
CA ARG A 80 5.03 10.70 -47.24
C ARG A 80 4.11 9.58 -47.71
N THR A 81 3.86 9.66 -49.01
CA THR A 81 3.36 8.68 -49.98
C THR A 81 3.77 7.24 -49.72
#